data_AF-A0A8S3WGU4-F1
#
_entry.id   AF-A0A8S3WGU4-F1
#
_cell.length_a   1.000
_cell.length_b   1.000
_cell.length_c   1.000
_cell.angle_alpha   90.00
_cell.angle_beta   90.00
_cell.angle_gamma   90.00
#
_symmetry.space_group_name_H-M   'P 1'
#
loop_
_entity.id
_entity.type
_entity.pdbx_description
1 polymer ?
#
loop_
_entity_poly.entity_id
_entity_poly.type
_entity_poly.pdbx_seq_one_letter_code
_entity_poly.pdbx_strand_id
1 'polypeptide(L)'
;MGLITSREQTMLDGPVAPTKSHHVRQPSTRNRTKPPMPDRDELESRFIKVLASMDLPPDKAKLLRNYDLEKKWEIICDQDMVQAKDSPAHYLNKLRTYLDPKASRSHRKRKMVGDSTSTQVLRDLEISLRTNHIEWVREFLNEQNQGLDVLIDYLSFRLSMMRHEQRIALARSQSSDGINQANTTTSDCSVPMENGSTLGATWRRRARSADGEPEASASPAAARRRSRHAARLNMGASTDDIHVCIMCMRAIMNNKYGFNMVIQHREAINSIALSLVHQSLRTKALVLELLAAICLVKGGHQIILSAFDNFKEVVGEPRRFHTLMEYFMNYDTFHIEFMVACMQFVNIIVHSVEDMNFRVHLQYEFTALKLDDYLERLRFSESEDLQVQISAYLDNVFDVAALMEDSETKTAALEKVNELEEELGHAHERLAALERDAIAKIATMEAELAQVRQERDQLAEARRQVVEEVSTLRRAQQDSRNRQSMLESKVQELETLTKSLPRGASMGAISSHALCNGTHNGHSPSPPPPAGQRRGEPARPLPGGGGCAPAPAPPPAAPLPPPPPPAPPRAAVRAAAPPLPPPLPRRPRPA
;
A
#
# COMPACT_ATOMS: atom_id res chain seq x y z
N MET A 1 10.68 2.88 15.18
CA MET A 1 9.48 2.47 15.93
C MET A 1 9.85 2.37 17.38
N GLY A 2 9.23 3.16 18.27
CA GLY A 2 9.45 3.06 19.72
C GLY A 2 8.09 3.01 20.40
N LEU A 3 7.83 1.94 21.15
CA LEU A 3 6.53 1.65 21.76
C LEU A 3 6.64 1.47 23.27
N ILE A 4 5.58 1.88 23.96
CA ILE A 4 5.22 1.54 25.35
C ILE A 4 6.21 2.01 26.43
N THR A 5 5.84 3.07 27.15
CA THR A 5 5.24 2.95 28.50
C THR A 5 4.64 4.30 28.92
N SER A 6 3.31 4.39 28.93
CA SER A 6 2.57 5.42 29.69
C SER A 6 1.60 4.68 30.61
N ARG A 7 1.69 4.95 31.92
CA ARG A 7 0.84 4.32 32.94
C ARG A 7 0.20 5.43 33.75
N GLU A 8 -0.94 5.92 33.29
CA GLU A 8 -1.64 7.01 33.93
C GLU A 8 -2.17 6.62 35.31
N GLN A 9 -2.13 7.57 36.24
CA GLN A 9 -2.48 7.37 37.63
C GLN A 9 -3.76 8.16 37.91
N THR A 10 -4.91 7.47 37.87
CA THR A 10 -6.23 8.08 37.98
C THR A 10 -6.47 8.66 39.37
N MET A 11 -6.57 9.99 39.45
CA MET A 11 -7.14 10.68 40.61
C MET A 11 -8.66 10.43 40.67
N LEU A 12 -9.14 10.04 41.85
CA LEU A 12 -10.55 10.17 42.25
C LEU A 12 -10.55 10.72 43.67
N ASP A 13 -11.32 11.79 43.89
CA ASP A 13 -11.44 12.47 45.18
C ASP A 13 -12.86 12.24 45.76
N GLY A 14 -12.95 12.10 47.08
CA GLY A 14 -14.15 11.64 47.77
C GLY A 14 -13.89 11.46 49.28
N PRO A 15 -14.67 12.09 50.18
CA PRO A 15 -14.20 12.40 51.53
C PRO A 15 -14.45 11.30 52.58
N VAL A 16 -13.46 11.05 53.44
CA VAL A 16 -13.61 10.35 54.73
C VAL A 16 -12.85 11.11 55.83
N ALA A 17 -13.42 11.12 57.05
CA ALA A 17 -12.96 11.95 58.17
C ALA A 17 -11.60 11.54 58.76
N PRO A 18 -10.84 12.47 59.40
CA PRO A 18 -9.47 12.24 59.80
C PRO A 18 -9.33 11.48 61.14
N THR A 19 -8.57 10.39 61.14
CA THR A 19 -8.06 9.75 62.36
C THR A 19 -6.55 9.98 62.50
N LYS A 20 -6.14 10.75 63.51
CA LYS A 20 -4.73 11.07 63.76
C LYS A 20 -4.02 9.88 64.40
N SER A 21 -3.05 9.29 63.71
CA SER A 21 -2.01 8.45 64.33
C SER A 21 -0.63 8.99 63.93
N HIS A 22 0.11 9.52 64.91
CA HIS A 22 1.42 10.13 64.67
C HIS A 22 2.54 9.08 64.63
N HIS A 23 2.80 8.51 63.45
CA HIS A 23 4.13 7.96 63.17
C HIS A 23 5.03 9.06 62.61
N VAL A 24 5.93 9.57 63.46
CA VAL A 24 6.91 10.59 63.10
C VAL A 24 7.91 10.02 62.10
N ARG A 25 7.72 10.35 60.82
CA ARG A 25 8.70 10.09 59.76
C ARG A 25 9.91 10.99 60.01
N GLN A 26 11.03 10.41 60.44
CA GLN A 26 12.26 11.18 60.68
C GLN A 26 12.66 11.95 59.40
N PRO A 27 12.96 13.26 59.48
CA PRO A 27 13.51 13.98 58.35
C PRO A 27 14.92 13.46 58.07
N SER A 28 15.20 13.02 56.84
CA SER A 28 16.53 12.58 56.42
C SER A 28 17.46 13.79 56.31
N THR A 29 18.10 14.17 57.43
CA THR A 29 18.98 15.33 57.56
C THR A 29 20.31 15.15 56.81
N ARG A 30 20.27 15.28 55.48
CA ARG A 30 21.47 15.40 54.65
C ARG A 30 21.42 16.63 53.75
N ASN A 31 21.44 17.80 54.40
CA ASN A 31 21.79 19.07 53.75
C ASN A 31 23.23 19.00 53.22
N ARG A 32 23.41 18.46 52.01
CA ARG A 32 24.59 18.74 51.19
C ARG A 32 24.36 20.10 50.54
N THR A 33 25.31 21.01 50.70
CA THR A 33 25.38 22.21 49.88
C THR A 33 25.47 21.79 48.41
N LYS A 34 24.42 22.08 47.62
CA LYS A 34 24.54 22.05 46.16
C LYS A 34 25.68 23.02 45.78
N PRO A 35 26.59 22.64 44.87
CA PRO A 35 27.61 23.57 44.41
C PRO A 35 26.95 24.84 43.82
N PRO A 36 27.63 26.01 43.89
CA PRO A 36 27.10 27.23 43.28
C PRO A 36 26.89 27.00 41.79
N MET A 37 25.81 27.54 41.24
CA MET A 37 25.48 27.41 39.83
C MET A 37 26.59 28.08 39.00
N PRO A 38 27.23 27.38 38.05
CA PRO A 38 28.28 27.95 37.21
C PRO A 38 27.68 28.95 36.22
N ASP A 39 28.57 29.70 35.54
CA ASP A 39 28.15 30.66 34.52
C ASP A 39 27.39 29.96 33.37
N ARG A 40 26.53 30.72 32.70
CA ARG A 40 25.52 30.21 31.76
C ARG A 40 26.11 29.32 30.67
N ASP A 41 27.21 29.74 30.05
CA ASP A 41 27.82 28.99 28.96
C ASP A 41 28.47 27.68 29.44
N GLU A 42 29.01 27.66 30.66
CA GLU A 42 29.50 26.43 31.29
C GLU A 42 28.35 25.49 31.68
N LEU A 43 27.26 26.04 32.22
CA LEU A 43 26.04 25.31 32.55
C LEU A 43 25.43 24.66 31.30
N GLU A 44 25.24 25.42 30.21
CA GLU A 44 24.73 24.88 28.94
C GLU A 44 25.68 23.82 28.36
N SER A 45 27.00 24.02 28.44
CA SER A 45 28.02 23.03 28.03
C SER A 45 27.98 21.74 28.86
N ARG A 46 27.86 21.83 30.19
CA ARG A 46 27.68 20.68 31.09
C ARG A 46 26.37 19.95 30.81
N PHE A 47 25.28 20.70 30.62
CA PHE A 47 23.95 20.14 30.34
C PHE A 47 23.92 19.37 29.00
N ILE A 48 24.60 19.88 27.96
CA ILE A 48 24.73 19.18 26.68
C ILE A 48 25.47 17.85 26.84
N LYS A 49 26.52 17.79 27.68
CA LYS A 49 27.25 16.54 27.98
C LYS A 49 26.36 15.53 28.73
N VAL A 50 25.57 15.99 29.70
CA VAL A 50 24.58 15.15 30.41
C VAL A 50 23.53 14.60 29.43
N LEU A 51 22.92 15.45 28.58
CA LEU A 51 21.94 14.97 27.60
C LEU A 51 22.53 13.95 26.61
N ALA A 52 23.79 14.10 26.23
CA ALA A 52 24.49 13.14 25.38
C ALA A 52 24.77 11.81 26.10
N SER A 53 25.06 11.83 27.40
CA SER A 53 25.35 10.62 28.18
C SER A 53 24.11 9.80 28.54
N MET A 54 22.90 10.35 28.36
CA MET A 54 21.61 9.71 28.65
C MET A 54 20.93 9.02 27.44
N ASP A 55 21.53 9.08 26.24
CA ASP A 55 21.04 8.44 25.00
C ASP A 55 19.55 8.70 24.66
N LEU A 56 19.08 9.93 24.92
CA LEU A 56 17.66 10.27 24.84
C LEU A 56 17.16 10.44 23.38
N PRO A 57 15.91 10.02 23.08
CA PRO A 57 15.26 10.31 21.81
C PRO A 57 15.25 11.82 21.47
N PRO A 58 15.42 12.23 20.20
CA PRO A 58 15.58 13.63 19.81
C PRO A 58 14.51 14.58 20.36
N ASP A 59 13.24 14.15 20.40
CA ASP A 59 12.13 14.97 20.89
C ASP A 59 12.19 15.20 22.40
N LYS A 60 12.61 14.18 23.18
CA LYS A 60 12.84 14.31 24.63
C LYS A 60 14.05 15.20 24.92
N ALA A 61 15.14 15.04 24.16
CA ALA A 61 16.31 15.91 24.26
C ALA A 61 15.98 17.37 23.89
N LYS A 62 15.11 17.59 22.89
CA LYS A 62 14.61 18.92 22.50
C LYS A 62 13.75 19.54 23.60
N LEU A 63 12.85 18.78 24.23
CA LEU A 63 12.04 19.25 25.35
C LEU A 63 12.92 19.69 26.54
N LEU A 64 13.92 18.89 26.90
CA LEU A 64 14.85 19.19 28.00
C LEU A 64 15.75 20.41 27.70
N ARG A 65 16.13 20.65 26.44
CA ARG A 65 16.86 21.88 26.04
C ARG A 65 16.08 23.17 26.33
N ASN A 66 14.74 23.12 26.31
CA ASN A 66 13.88 24.26 26.60
C ASN A 66 13.70 24.55 28.10
N TYR A 67 14.30 23.76 29.00
CA TYR A 67 14.22 24.02 30.45
C TYR A 67 14.97 25.29 30.86
N ASP A 68 14.49 25.93 31.92
CA ASP A 68 15.17 26.99 32.66
C ASP A 68 16.50 26.53 33.29
N LEU A 69 17.36 27.50 33.59
CA LEU A 69 18.73 27.25 34.09
C LEU A 69 18.74 26.53 35.44
N GLU A 70 17.78 26.80 36.32
CA GLU A 70 17.68 26.17 37.64
C GLU A 70 17.42 24.66 37.52
N LYS A 71 16.43 24.24 36.71
CA LYS A 71 16.18 22.81 36.44
C LYS A 71 17.34 22.15 35.69
N LYS A 72 17.99 22.85 34.77
CA LYS A 72 19.21 22.35 34.09
C LYS A 72 20.33 22.09 35.09
N TRP A 73 20.54 22.98 36.06
CA TRP A 73 21.53 22.82 37.12
C TRP A 73 21.18 21.69 38.09
N GLU A 74 19.90 21.52 38.44
CA GLU A 74 19.42 20.38 39.24
C GLU A 74 19.68 19.05 38.54
N ILE A 75 19.35 18.93 37.24
CA ILE A 75 19.64 17.72 36.44
C ILE A 75 21.14 17.41 36.39
N ILE A 76 22.02 18.43 36.29
CA ILE A 76 23.47 18.22 36.37
C ILE A 76 23.89 17.71 37.76
N CYS A 77 23.42 18.36 38.83
CA CYS A 77 23.75 17.96 40.21
C CYS A 77 23.32 16.52 40.54
N ASP A 78 22.13 16.13 40.08
CA ASP A 78 21.60 14.79 40.28
C ASP A 78 22.39 13.76 39.44
N GLN A 79 22.72 14.09 38.19
CA GLN A 79 23.52 13.21 37.32
C GLN A 79 24.96 13.03 37.83
N ASP A 80 25.59 14.07 38.38
CA ASP A 80 26.90 14.02 39.05
C ASP A 80 26.87 13.17 40.34
N MET A 81 25.68 12.92 40.90
CA MET A 81 25.47 12.00 42.02
C MET A 81 25.17 10.54 41.60
N VAL A 82 24.88 10.28 40.32
CA VAL A 82 24.69 8.91 39.80
C VAL A 82 26.04 8.29 39.43
N GLN A 83 26.56 7.45 40.32
CA GLN A 83 27.77 6.66 40.08
C GLN A 83 27.41 5.17 39.88
N ALA A 84 28.06 4.52 38.92
CA ALA A 84 27.88 3.09 38.68
C ALA A 84 28.41 2.28 39.87
N LYS A 85 27.62 1.33 40.35
CA LYS A 85 27.94 0.48 41.52
C LYS A 85 29.22 -0.35 41.33
N ASP A 86 29.35 -0.96 40.16
CA ASP A 86 30.45 -1.84 39.75
C ASP A 86 30.82 -1.53 38.28
N SER A 87 32.07 -1.80 37.87
CA SER A 87 32.52 -1.60 36.48
C SER A 87 32.14 -2.77 35.57
N PRO A 88 32.10 -2.60 34.23
CA PRO A 88 31.85 -3.70 33.29
C PRO A 88 32.75 -4.92 33.52
N ALA A 89 34.05 -4.67 33.75
CA ALA A 89 35.04 -5.71 34.02
C ALA A 89 34.72 -6.56 35.26
N HIS A 90 34.01 -6.03 36.28
CA HIS A 90 33.61 -6.82 37.45
C HIS A 90 32.62 -7.92 37.06
N TYR A 91 31.56 -7.57 36.35
CA TYR A 91 30.55 -8.52 35.88
C TYR A 91 31.17 -9.54 34.91
N LEU A 92 31.98 -9.09 33.96
CA LEU A 92 32.61 -9.93 32.96
C LEU A 92 33.61 -10.93 33.55
N ASN A 93 34.35 -10.56 34.60
CA ASN A 93 35.23 -11.48 35.31
C ASN A 93 34.46 -12.60 36.05
N LYS A 94 33.22 -12.33 36.50
CA LYS A 94 32.34 -13.36 37.06
C LYS A 94 31.75 -14.26 35.96
N LEU A 95 31.24 -13.71 34.85
CA LEU A 95 30.73 -14.49 33.71
C LEU A 95 31.81 -15.42 33.11
N ARG A 96 33.01 -14.89 32.84
CA ARG A 96 34.19 -15.68 32.42
C ARG A 96 34.57 -16.78 33.43
N THR A 97 34.31 -16.58 34.71
CA THR A 97 34.56 -17.57 35.77
C THR A 97 33.46 -18.64 35.87
N TYR A 98 32.23 -18.34 35.48
CA TYR A 98 31.19 -19.36 35.28
C TYR A 98 31.45 -20.24 34.06
N LEU A 99 32.04 -19.67 33.00
CA LEU A 99 32.36 -20.38 31.75
C LEU A 99 33.58 -21.32 31.88
N ASP A 100 34.62 -20.96 32.63
CA ASP A 100 35.83 -21.78 32.84
C ASP A 100 35.52 -23.15 33.50
N PRO A 101 35.62 -24.30 32.79
CA PRO A 101 35.27 -25.61 33.35
C PRO A 101 36.19 -26.09 34.50
N LYS A 102 37.31 -25.40 34.74
CA LYS A 102 38.25 -25.64 35.84
C LYS A 102 37.90 -24.82 37.09
N ALA A 103 37.17 -23.71 36.95
CA ALA A 103 36.85 -22.77 38.04
C ALA A 103 36.20 -23.45 39.26
N SER A 104 35.23 -24.35 39.05
CA SER A 104 34.56 -25.11 40.12
C SER A 104 35.51 -25.97 40.98
N ARG A 105 36.72 -26.27 40.51
CA ARG A 105 37.77 -26.94 41.29
C ARG A 105 38.63 -25.95 42.07
N SER A 106 38.96 -24.80 41.50
CA SER A 106 39.86 -23.79 42.10
C SER A 106 39.18 -22.98 43.21
N HIS A 107 39.72 -23.07 44.43
CA HIS A 107 39.24 -22.29 45.58
C HIS A 107 39.28 -20.78 45.32
N ARG A 108 40.35 -20.28 44.67
CA ARG A 108 40.50 -18.86 44.29
C ARG A 108 39.41 -18.41 43.31
N LYS A 109 39.04 -19.25 42.33
CA LYS A 109 37.96 -18.95 41.38
C LYS A 109 36.57 -18.98 42.05
N ARG A 110 36.30 -19.93 42.96
CA ARG A 110 35.05 -19.91 43.74
C ARG A 110 34.91 -18.61 44.56
N LYS A 111 35.95 -18.18 45.26
CA LYS A 111 35.94 -16.90 46.02
C LYS A 111 35.82 -15.64 45.13
N MET A 112 36.20 -15.72 43.86
CA MET A 112 36.10 -14.61 42.90
C MET A 112 34.65 -14.33 42.45
N VAL A 113 33.77 -15.33 42.48
CA VAL A 113 32.33 -15.15 42.25
C VAL A 113 31.69 -14.42 43.44
N GLY A 114 32.07 -14.81 44.65
CA GLY A 114 31.41 -14.40 45.90
C GLY A 114 30.10 -15.17 46.13
N ASP A 115 29.31 -14.71 47.09
CA ASP A 115 28.11 -15.42 47.54
C ASP A 115 26.87 -15.11 46.68
N SER A 116 26.95 -14.13 45.79
CA SER A 116 25.89 -13.79 44.81
C SER A 116 25.70 -14.93 43.81
N THR A 117 24.44 -15.30 43.52
CA THR A 117 24.15 -16.28 42.47
C THR A 117 24.42 -15.72 41.07
N SER A 118 24.59 -16.61 40.08
CA SER A 118 24.74 -16.18 38.67
C SER A 118 23.57 -15.32 38.19
N THR A 119 22.34 -15.67 38.57
CA THR A 119 21.14 -14.89 38.27
C THR A 119 21.18 -13.50 38.91
N GLN A 120 21.72 -13.34 40.12
CA GLN A 120 21.85 -12.02 40.73
C GLN A 120 22.93 -11.18 40.05
N VAL A 121 24.08 -11.78 39.70
CA VAL A 121 25.13 -11.10 38.92
C VAL A 121 24.58 -10.61 37.57
N LEU A 122 23.73 -11.40 36.92
CA LEU A 122 23.04 -11.01 35.68
C LEU A 122 21.97 -9.93 35.90
N ARG A 123 21.22 -9.96 37.00
CA ARG A 123 20.23 -8.89 37.32
C ARG A 123 20.91 -7.56 37.60
N ASP A 124 21.99 -7.55 38.38
CA ASP A 124 22.79 -6.36 38.63
C ASP A 124 23.43 -5.82 37.32
N LEU A 125 23.81 -6.72 36.39
CA LEU A 125 24.29 -6.36 35.05
C LEU A 125 23.18 -5.79 34.15
N GLU A 126 21.98 -6.39 34.14
CA GLU A 126 20.82 -5.91 33.39
C GLU A 126 20.44 -4.48 33.80
N ILE A 127 20.40 -4.23 35.11
CA ILE A 127 20.15 -2.91 35.67
C ILE A 127 21.27 -1.95 35.22
N SER A 128 22.53 -2.35 35.35
CA SER A 128 23.69 -1.52 34.93
C SER A 128 23.64 -1.16 33.44
N LEU A 129 23.33 -2.11 32.56
CA LEU A 129 23.20 -1.89 31.11
C LEU A 129 22.02 -0.95 30.74
N ARG A 130 20.97 -0.90 31.58
CA ARG A 130 19.74 -0.15 31.32
C ARG A 130 19.68 1.21 32.02
N THR A 131 20.39 1.41 33.14
CA THR A 131 20.28 2.63 33.97
C THR A 131 21.56 3.40 34.19
N ASN A 132 22.74 2.88 33.81
CA ASN A 132 23.96 3.67 33.81
C ASN A 132 24.03 4.59 32.57
N HIS A 133 24.91 5.59 32.64
CA HIS A 133 25.24 6.47 31.51
C HIS A 133 25.83 5.67 30.34
N ILE A 134 25.63 6.15 29.10
CA ILE A 134 25.89 5.35 27.89
C ILE A 134 27.36 4.96 27.69
N GLU A 135 28.32 5.72 28.20
CA GLU A 135 29.73 5.34 28.13
C GLU A 135 30.04 4.07 28.96
N TRP A 136 29.27 3.75 30.00
CA TRP A 136 29.38 2.45 30.71
C TRP A 136 29.03 1.28 29.79
N VAL A 137 27.99 1.45 28.94
CA VAL A 137 27.57 0.45 27.95
C VAL A 137 28.60 0.34 26.82
N ARG A 138 29.16 1.46 26.37
CA ARG A 138 30.27 1.46 25.39
C ARG A 138 31.54 0.82 25.97
N GLU A 139 31.87 1.08 27.23
CA GLU A 139 33.00 0.43 27.91
C GLU A 139 32.76 -1.09 28.02
N PHE A 140 31.54 -1.54 28.37
CA PHE A 140 31.17 -2.95 28.35
C PHE A 140 31.33 -3.61 26.96
N LEU A 141 30.95 -2.89 25.90
CA LEU A 141 30.97 -3.37 24.52
C LEU A 141 32.33 -3.25 23.80
N ASN A 142 33.32 -2.54 24.36
CA ASN A 142 34.57 -2.26 23.66
C ASN A 142 35.47 -3.49 23.46
N GLU A 143 36.48 -3.36 22.60
CA GLU A 143 37.44 -4.41 22.25
C GLU A 143 38.25 -4.95 23.45
N GLN A 144 38.40 -4.17 24.53
CA GLN A 144 39.11 -4.59 25.74
C GLN A 144 38.24 -5.46 26.64
N ASN A 145 36.95 -5.14 26.76
CA ASN A 145 36.01 -5.85 27.62
C ASN A 145 35.33 -7.02 26.91
N GLN A 146 35.04 -6.92 25.60
CA GLN A 146 34.32 -7.93 24.80
C GLN A 146 33.02 -8.42 25.48
N GLY A 147 32.25 -7.50 26.05
CA GLY A 147 31.14 -7.85 26.93
C GLY A 147 29.96 -8.53 26.22
N LEU A 148 29.77 -8.22 24.93
CA LEU A 148 28.78 -8.87 24.08
C LEU A 148 29.11 -10.36 23.89
N ASP A 149 30.33 -10.66 23.45
CA ASP A 149 30.83 -12.01 23.18
C ASP A 149 30.70 -12.90 24.44
N VAL A 150 31.13 -12.38 25.60
CA VAL A 150 31.05 -13.08 26.90
C VAL A 150 29.61 -13.34 27.35
N LEU A 151 28.69 -12.41 27.06
CA LEU A 151 27.26 -12.56 27.36
C LEU A 151 26.62 -13.62 26.46
N ILE A 152 27.02 -13.68 25.18
CA ILE A 152 26.54 -14.68 24.21
C ILE A 152 27.08 -16.06 24.55
N ASP A 153 28.39 -16.21 24.77
CA ASP A 153 29.00 -17.47 25.25
C ASP A 153 28.26 -18.01 26.48
N TYR A 154 27.93 -17.12 27.43
CA TYR A 154 27.17 -17.47 28.62
C TYR A 154 25.74 -17.92 28.28
N LEU A 155 25.01 -17.17 27.45
CA LEU A 155 23.67 -17.55 26.99
C LEU A 155 23.68 -18.91 26.27
N SER A 156 24.58 -19.12 25.31
CA SER A 156 24.72 -20.38 24.57
C SER A 156 25.08 -21.56 25.50
N PHE A 157 25.94 -21.34 26.50
CA PHE A 157 26.24 -22.33 27.55
C PHE A 157 24.98 -22.70 28.36
N ARG A 158 24.18 -21.72 28.78
CA ARG A 158 22.94 -21.95 29.54
C ARG A 158 21.88 -22.65 28.69
N LEU A 159 21.71 -22.28 27.42
CA LEU A 159 20.83 -22.96 26.46
C LEU A 159 21.26 -24.41 26.23
N SER A 160 22.56 -24.68 26.12
CA SER A 160 23.12 -26.04 26.01
C SER A 160 22.88 -26.89 27.27
N MET A 161 22.88 -26.29 28.46
CA MET A 161 22.46 -26.96 29.69
C MET A 161 20.95 -27.23 29.70
N MET A 162 20.11 -26.21 29.47
CA MET A 162 18.64 -26.34 29.47
C MET A 162 18.15 -27.42 28.50
N ARG A 163 18.61 -27.39 27.23
CA ARG A 163 18.23 -28.40 26.21
C ARG A 163 18.76 -29.81 26.53
N HIS A 164 19.73 -29.94 27.41
CA HIS A 164 20.21 -31.25 27.87
C HIS A 164 19.43 -31.73 29.11
N GLU A 165 19.06 -30.82 30.01
CA GLU A 165 18.17 -31.08 31.15
C GLU A 165 16.77 -31.50 30.67
N GLN A 166 16.19 -30.79 29.69
CA GLN A 166 14.94 -31.16 29.00
C GLN A 166 15.02 -32.56 28.37
N ARG A 167 16.10 -32.88 27.61
CA ARG A 167 16.29 -34.21 27.02
C ARG A 167 16.35 -35.32 28.08
N ILE A 168 17.01 -35.10 29.21
CA ILE A 168 17.08 -36.07 30.31
C ILE A 168 15.71 -36.23 31.00
N ALA A 169 14.95 -35.15 31.20
CA ALA A 169 13.60 -35.21 31.76
C ALA A 169 12.66 -36.04 30.86
N LEU A 170 12.64 -35.75 29.56
CA LEU A 170 11.83 -36.48 28.58
C LEU A 170 12.28 -37.93 28.36
N ALA A 171 13.52 -38.28 28.69
CA ALA A 171 13.99 -39.68 28.67
C ALA A 171 13.54 -40.44 29.93
N ARG A 172 13.34 -39.75 31.06
CA ARG A 172 12.86 -40.34 32.30
C ARG A 172 11.38 -40.67 32.25
N SER A 173 10.52 -39.76 31.77
CA SER A 173 9.08 -40.06 31.62
C SER A 173 8.85 -41.27 30.70
N GLN A 174 9.51 -41.29 29.54
CA GLN A 174 9.46 -42.43 28.61
C GLN A 174 10.00 -43.75 29.21
N SER A 175 10.77 -43.69 30.31
CA SER A 175 11.24 -44.89 31.04
C SER A 175 10.32 -45.32 32.17
N SER A 176 9.53 -44.43 32.79
CA SER A 176 8.52 -44.82 33.80
C SER A 176 7.34 -45.54 33.15
N ASP A 177 6.90 -45.07 31.98
CA ASP A 177 5.72 -45.59 31.29
C ASP A 177 5.95 -47.06 30.83
N GLY A 178 7.20 -47.41 30.49
CA GLY A 178 7.58 -48.77 30.10
C GLY A 178 7.69 -49.78 31.24
N ILE A 179 7.79 -49.34 32.51
CA ILE A 179 7.91 -50.24 33.67
C ILE A 179 6.53 -50.75 34.12
N ASN A 180 5.50 -49.91 34.03
CA ASN A 180 4.13 -50.27 34.44
C ASN A 180 3.40 -51.21 33.46
N GLN A 181 3.99 -51.51 32.30
CA GLN A 181 3.35 -52.31 31.24
C GLN A 181 3.88 -53.75 31.14
N ALA A 182 4.77 -54.17 32.05
CA ALA A 182 5.45 -55.48 31.98
C ALA A 182 4.73 -56.65 32.71
N ASN A 183 3.66 -56.39 33.48
CA ASN A 183 3.04 -57.35 34.40
C ASN A 183 1.56 -57.65 34.10
N THR A 184 1.18 -57.88 32.85
CA THR A 184 -0.15 -58.45 32.52
C THR A 184 -0.09 -59.38 31.31
N THR A 185 -0.15 -60.69 31.58
CA THR A 185 -0.21 -61.75 30.56
C THR A 185 -1.58 -62.43 30.55
N THR A 186 -2.42 -62.17 29.54
CA THR A 186 -3.42 -63.11 28.98
C THR A 186 -4.08 -62.52 27.73
N SER A 187 -4.75 -63.39 26.95
CA SER A 187 -5.80 -63.13 25.93
C SER A 187 -6.60 -61.82 26.05
N ASP A 188 -7.16 -61.24 24.99
CA ASP A 188 -7.57 -61.85 23.70
C ASP A 188 -7.63 -60.85 22.52
N CYS A 189 -8.09 -61.29 21.34
CA CYS A 189 -8.29 -60.45 20.15
C CYS A 189 -9.67 -59.77 20.10
N SER A 190 -9.71 -58.42 20.00
CA SER A 190 -10.73 -57.66 19.27
C SER A 190 -10.35 -56.18 19.12
N VAL A 191 -10.78 -55.54 18.03
CA VAL A 191 -10.68 -54.09 17.80
C VAL A 191 -12.06 -53.45 17.99
N PRO A 192 -12.14 -52.34 18.73
CA PRO A 192 -12.86 -51.18 18.21
C PRO A 192 -11.96 -49.93 18.04
N MET A 193 -12.45 -48.99 17.24
CA MET A 193 -11.83 -47.71 16.91
C MET A 193 -12.61 -46.57 17.55
N GLU A 194 -11.96 -45.68 18.30
CA GLU A 194 -12.49 -44.32 18.55
C GLU A 194 -11.41 -43.30 18.96
N ASN A 195 -11.78 -42.02 19.02
CA ASN A 195 -10.87 -40.87 19.08
C ASN A 195 -10.31 -40.56 20.49
N GLY A 196 -9.04 -40.11 20.56
CA GLY A 196 -8.40 -39.68 21.80
C GLY A 196 -7.06 -38.95 21.61
N SER A 197 -7.10 -37.71 21.12
CA SER A 197 -5.92 -36.91 20.75
C SER A 197 -4.95 -36.62 21.90
N THR A 198 -3.89 -37.43 22.02
CA THR A 198 -2.83 -37.31 23.05
C THR A 198 -1.42 -37.41 22.45
N LEU A 199 -1.17 -36.63 21.38
CA LEU A 199 0.04 -36.73 20.53
C LEU A 199 1.33 -36.12 21.11
N GLY A 200 1.51 -36.11 22.44
CA GLY A 200 2.74 -35.63 23.09
C GLY A 200 3.97 -36.56 22.95
N ALA A 201 3.80 -37.77 22.39
CA ALA A 201 4.80 -38.84 22.47
C ALA A 201 5.49 -39.24 21.14
N THR A 202 4.98 -38.81 19.98
CA THR A 202 5.33 -39.39 18.67
C THR A 202 6.63 -38.86 18.05
N TRP A 203 7.10 -37.67 18.44
CA TRP A 203 8.19 -36.93 17.81
C TRP A 203 9.60 -37.58 17.85
N ARG A 204 9.78 -38.77 18.44
CA ARG A 204 11.11 -39.37 18.73
C ARG A 204 11.40 -40.75 18.12
N ARG A 205 10.76 -41.12 17.00
CA ARG A 205 11.05 -42.41 16.31
C ARG A 205 11.70 -42.31 14.92
N ARG A 206 11.71 -41.15 14.25
CA ARG A 206 12.31 -40.97 12.91
C ARG A 206 13.66 -40.23 12.96
N ALA A 207 14.67 -40.90 13.52
CA ALA A 207 16.07 -40.49 13.43
C ALA A 207 16.96 -41.74 13.31
N ARG A 208 17.11 -42.26 12.09
CA ARG A 208 18.05 -43.33 11.73
C ARG A 208 18.30 -43.27 10.21
N SER A 209 19.58 -43.25 9.83
CA SER A 209 20.12 -43.05 8.48
C SER A 209 19.89 -41.63 7.91
N ALA A 210 20.87 -40.96 7.28
CA ALA A 210 22.26 -41.34 7.00
C ALA A 210 23.24 -40.14 7.08
N ASP A 211 24.53 -40.46 7.24
CA ASP A 211 25.75 -39.71 6.91
C ASP A 211 25.90 -38.23 7.36
N GLY A 212 26.68 -38.01 8.43
CA GLY A 212 27.22 -36.69 8.79
C GLY A 212 27.61 -36.53 10.27
N GLU A 213 28.91 -36.61 10.58
CA GLU A 213 29.58 -36.33 11.87
C GLU A 213 29.12 -37.08 13.17
N PRO A 214 30.04 -37.62 13.98
CA PRO A 214 29.69 -38.28 15.25
C PRO A 214 29.56 -37.28 16.42
N GLU A 215 28.33 -36.88 16.79
CA GLU A 215 28.07 -35.94 17.90
C GLU A 215 28.43 -36.53 19.30
N ALA A 216 29.72 -36.54 19.66
CA ALA A 216 30.23 -37.13 20.89
C ALA A 216 29.87 -36.38 22.20
N SER A 217 28.89 -35.47 22.19
CA SER A 217 28.67 -34.47 23.24
C SER A 217 27.90 -34.97 24.49
N ALA A 218 27.03 -35.97 24.32
CA ALA A 218 25.88 -36.18 25.20
C ALA A 218 26.05 -37.25 26.30
N SER A 219 27.28 -37.71 26.59
CA SER A 219 27.52 -38.75 27.61
C SER A 219 26.98 -38.33 29.01
N PRO A 220 26.25 -39.20 29.75
CA PRO A 220 25.71 -38.88 31.08
C PRO A 220 26.76 -38.42 32.11
N ALA A 221 28.03 -38.78 31.91
CA ALA A 221 29.14 -38.28 32.72
C ALA A 221 29.37 -36.77 32.53
N ALA A 222 29.21 -36.24 31.31
CA ALA A 222 29.31 -34.81 31.02
C ALA A 222 28.13 -34.03 31.63
N ALA A 223 26.92 -34.59 31.61
CA ALA A 223 25.74 -34.05 32.30
C ALA A 223 26.02 -33.81 33.79
N ARG A 224 26.46 -34.88 34.49
CA ARG A 224 26.77 -34.85 35.92
C ARG A 224 27.95 -33.91 36.25
N ARG A 225 28.91 -33.74 35.33
CA ARG A 225 30.00 -32.75 35.46
C ARG A 225 29.50 -31.32 35.37
N ARG A 226 28.62 -30.99 34.40
CA ARG A 226 28.03 -29.63 34.24
C ARG A 226 27.15 -29.24 35.45
N SER A 227 26.26 -30.12 35.89
CA SER A 227 25.43 -29.89 37.08
C SER A 227 26.28 -29.67 38.36
N ARG A 228 27.32 -30.50 38.59
CA ARG A 228 28.26 -30.31 39.72
C ARG A 228 29.10 -29.04 39.62
N HIS A 229 29.37 -28.54 38.40
CA HIS A 229 30.06 -27.28 38.18
C HIS A 229 29.18 -26.10 38.56
N ALA A 230 27.93 -26.07 38.08
CA ALA A 230 26.95 -25.03 38.37
C ALA A 230 26.70 -24.88 39.89
N ALA A 231 26.41 -25.98 40.58
CA ALA A 231 26.21 -25.98 42.03
C ALA A 231 27.45 -25.50 42.81
N ARG A 232 28.66 -25.78 42.31
CA ARG A 232 29.93 -25.34 42.94
C ARG A 232 30.30 -23.88 42.71
N LEU A 233 29.61 -23.18 41.81
CA LEU A 233 29.78 -21.74 41.57
C LEU A 233 28.52 -20.94 41.95
N ASN A 234 27.60 -21.53 42.72
CA ASN A 234 26.33 -20.90 43.11
C ASN A 234 25.51 -20.39 41.91
N MET A 235 25.55 -21.12 40.79
CA MET A 235 24.80 -20.74 39.59
C MET A 235 23.31 -21.05 39.80
N GLY A 236 22.44 -20.07 39.50
CA GLY A 236 20.99 -20.18 39.67
C GLY A 236 20.32 -21.05 38.59
N ALA A 237 18.98 -21.00 38.51
CA ALA A 237 18.19 -21.85 37.61
C ALA A 237 18.51 -21.59 36.12
N SER A 238 18.60 -22.64 35.30
CA SER A 238 18.97 -22.55 33.88
C SER A 238 18.06 -21.58 33.11
N THR A 239 16.76 -21.62 33.43
CA THR A 239 15.70 -20.72 32.96
C THR A 239 15.95 -19.23 33.23
N ASP A 240 16.19 -18.87 34.49
CA ASP A 240 16.14 -17.49 34.95
C ASP A 240 17.32 -16.69 34.40
N ASP A 241 18.49 -17.32 34.35
CA ASP A 241 19.68 -16.75 33.72
C ASP A 241 19.49 -16.53 32.21
N ILE A 242 18.82 -17.44 31.50
CA ILE A 242 18.49 -17.25 30.07
C ILE A 242 17.59 -16.02 29.91
N HIS A 243 16.52 -15.92 30.70
CA HIS A 243 15.61 -14.78 30.66
C HIS A 243 16.33 -13.45 30.91
N VAL A 244 17.19 -13.37 31.94
CA VAL A 244 17.91 -12.14 32.25
C VAL A 244 19.00 -11.83 31.22
N CYS A 245 19.64 -12.84 30.60
CA CYS A 245 20.54 -12.60 29.45
C CYS A 245 19.80 -11.95 28.27
N ILE A 246 18.57 -12.39 27.96
CA ILE A 246 17.74 -11.74 26.93
C ILE A 246 17.33 -10.32 27.34
N MET A 247 17.10 -10.04 28.64
CA MET A 247 16.91 -8.65 29.12
C MET A 247 18.19 -7.80 28.95
N CYS A 248 19.39 -8.34 29.21
CA CYS A 248 20.65 -7.66 28.91
C CYS A 248 20.79 -7.35 27.41
N MET A 249 20.44 -8.30 26.52
CA MET A 249 20.41 -8.07 25.07
C MET A 249 19.42 -6.96 24.69
N ARG A 250 18.22 -6.92 25.30
CA ARG A 250 17.24 -5.82 25.12
C ARG A 250 17.82 -4.47 25.52
N ALA A 251 18.55 -4.40 26.64
CA ALA A 251 19.20 -3.16 27.09
C ALA A 251 20.29 -2.69 26.12
N ILE A 252 21.15 -3.60 25.65
CA ILE A 252 22.18 -3.33 24.62
C ILE A 252 21.55 -2.84 23.31
N MET A 253 20.48 -3.51 22.84
CA MET A 253 19.76 -3.18 21.61
C MET A 253 18.95 -1.88 21.69
N ASN A 254 18.69 -1.34 22.88
CA ASN A 254 18.01 -0.05 23.03
C ASN A 254 18.90 1.14 22.60
N ASN A 255 20.22 0.95 22.55
CA ASN A 255 21.17 1.94 22.04
C ASN A 255 21.58 1.62 20.59
N LYS A 256 21.75 2.66 19.75
CA LYS A 256 22.13 2.51 18.33
C LYS A 256 23.49 1.81 18.11
N TYR A 257 24.49 2.04 18.95
CA TYR A 257 25.80 1.39 18.83
C TYR A 257 25.72 -0.08 19.25
N GLY A 258 25.08 -0.37 20.39
CA GLY A 258 24.84 -1.75 20.85
C GLY A 258 24.01 -2.57 19.86
N PHE A 259 22.92 -2.01 19.32
CA PHE A 259 22.12 -2.64 18.26
C PHE A 259 22.95 -2.99 17.02
N ASN A 260 23.82 -2.07 16.57
CA ASN A 260 24.70 -2.31 15.42
C ASN A 260 25.73 -3.42 15.67
N MET A 261 26.21 -3.61 16.90
CA MET A 261 27.07 -4.74 17.24
C MET A 261 26.29 -6.06 17.27
N VAL A 262 25.08 -6.07 17.85
CA VAL A 262 24.22 -7.27 17.90
C VAL A 262 23.84 -7.75 16.50
N ILE A 263 23.48 -6.85 15.57
CA ILE A 263 23.10 -7.26 14.21
C ILE A 263 24.27 -7.78 13.37
N GLN A 264 25.51 -7.40 13.70
CA GLN A 264 26.73 -7.90 13.06
C GLN A 264 27.19 -9.25 13.64
N HIS A 265 26.84 -9.56 14.90
CA HIS A 265 27.29 -10.76 15.58
C HIS A 265 26.33 -11.95 15.39
N ARG A 266 26.52 -12.74 14.32
CA ARG A 266 25.63 -13.87 13.92
C ARG A 266 25.14 -14.74 15.09
N GLU A 267 26.06 -15.21 15.94
CA GLU A 267 25.70 -16.13 17.04
C GLU A 267 24.89 -15.47 18.17
N ALA A 268 24.81 -14.13 18.20
CA ALA A 268 23.92 -13.41 19.09
C ALA A 268 22.46 -13.68 18.70
N ILE A 269 22.18 -13.58 17.40
CA ILE A 269 20.85 -13.69 16.81
C ILE A 269 20.41 -15.15 16.81
N ASN A 270 21.32 -16.08 16.47
CA ASN A 270 21.09 -17.52 16.66
C ASN A 270 20.75 -17.85 18.13
N SER A 271 21.47 -17.28 19.11
CA SER A 271 21.21 -17.52 20.54
C SER A 271 19.91 -16.87 21.04
N ILE A 272 19.51 -15.71 20.50
CA ILE A 272 18.20 -15.11 20.76
C ILE A 272 17.10 -16.02 20.20
N ALA A 273 17.20 -16.46 18.93
CA ALA A 273 16.24 -17.37 18.31
C ALA A 273 16.12 -18.69 19.08
N LEU A 274 17.24 -19.34 19.42
CA LEU A 274 17.26 -20.58 20.22
C LEU A 274 16.69 -20.41 21.63
N SER A 275 16.60 -19.19 22.16
CA SER A 275 15.94 -18.90 23.44
C SER A 275 14.41 -19.00 23.37
N LEU A 276 13.81 -19.11 22.18
CA LEU A 276 12.38 -19.41 22.00
C LEU A 276 11.98 -20.77 22.61
N VAL A 277 12.92 -21.72 22.72
CA VAL A 277 12.73 -23.05 23.36
C VAL A 277 12.54 -22.95 24.89
N HIS A 278 12.68 -21.76 25.47
CA HIS A 278 12.47 -21.53 26.90
C HIS A 278 10.98 -21.62 27.28
N GLN A 279 10.64 -22.37 28.33
CA GLN A 279 9.23 -22.66 28.68
C GLN A 279 8.38 -21.40 28.93
N SER A 280 8.89 -20.40 29.66
CA SER A 280 8.11 -19.20 30.02
C SER A 280 7.70 -18.37 28.79
N LEU A 281 6.39 -18.21 28.61
CA LEU A 281 5.78 -17.44 27.51
C LEU A 281 6.21 -15.96 27.52
N ARG A 282 6.37 -15.34 28.70
CA ARG A 282 6.98 -14.00 28.87
C ARG A 282 8.41 -13.90 28.31
N THR A 283 9.15 -15.00 28.27
CA THR A 283 10.49 -15.03 27.64
C THR A 283 10.39 -15.18 26.13
N LYS A 284 9.47 -16.03 25.63
CA LYS A 284 9.18 -16.15 24.20
C LYS A 284 8.72 -14.81 23.61
N ALA A 285 7.82 -14.11 24.29
CA ALA A 285 7.33 -12.78 23.90
C ALA A 285 8.49 -11.79 23.72
N LEU A 286 9.37 -11.67 24.72
CA LEU A 286 10.54 -10.80 24.65
C LEU A 286 11.54 -11.22 23.55
N VAL A 287 11.75 -12.52 23.33
CA VAL A 287 12.56 -13.01 22.19
C VAL A 287 11.96 -12.55 20.86
N LEU A 288 10.63 -12.67 20.70
CA LEU A 288 9.92 -12.27 19.49
C LEU A 288 9.92 -10.74 19.28
N GLU A 289 9.80 -9.93 20.35
CA GLU A 289 10.01 -8.48 20.29
C GLU A 289 11.38 -8.13 19.69
N LEU A 290 12.46 -8.77 20.16
CA LEU A 290 13.82 -8.49 19.68
C LEU A 290 14.03 -8.93 18.23
N LEU A 291 13.55 -10.13 17.86
CA LEU A 291 13.66 -10.65 16.50
C LEU A 291 12.83 -9.80 15.51
N ALA A 292 11.65 -9.33 15.91
CA ALA A 292 10.83 -8.39 15.14
C ALA A 292 11.54 -7.04 14.93
N ALA A 293 12.17 -6.49 15.98
CA ALA A 293 12.93 -5.24 15.88
C ALA A 293 14.14 -5.34 14.94
N ILE A 294 14.83 -6.48 14.92
CA ILE A 294 15.91 -6.77 13.97
C ILE A 294 15.35 -6.97 12.55
N CYS A 295 14.25 -7.71 12.39
CA CYS A 295 13.65 -7.98 11.09
C CYS A 295 13.26 -6.71 10.32
N LEU A 296 12.82 -5.66 11.04
CA LEU A 296 12.38 -4.38 10.47
C LEU A 296 13.51 -3.45 9.98
N VAL A 297 14.79 -3.75 10.21
CA VAL A 297 15.90 -2.92 9.69
C VAL A 297 16.41 -3.44 8.35
N LYS A 298 16.98 -2.56 7.52
CA LYS A 298 17.45 -2.91 6.17
C LYS A 298 18.47 -4.06 6.22
N GLY A 299 18.14 -5.17 5.56
CA GLY A 299 18.93 -6.42 5.55
C GLY A 299 18.68 -7.36 6.74
N GLY A 300 18.02 -6.90 7.81
CA GLY A 300 17.76 -7.69 9.02
C GLY A 300 16.83 -8.88 8.78
N HIS A 301 15.86 -8.75 7.87
CA HIS A 301 14.95 -9.83 7.48
C HIS A 301 15.68 -11.14 7.09
N GLN A 302 16.67 -11.04 6.19
CA GLN A 302 17.46 -12.21 5.74
C GLN A 302 18.32 -12.81 6.87
N ILE A 303 18.78 -11.98 7.81
CA ILE A 303 19.53 -12.44 8.98
C ILE A 303 18.61 -13.22 9.94
N ILE A 304 17.36 -12.78 10.10
CA ILE A 304 16.34 -13.47 10.90
C ILE A 304 15.93 -14.79 10.24
N LEU A 305 15.73 -14.82 8.92
CA LEU A 305 15.52 -16.09 8.20
C LEU A 305 16.68 -17.07 8.42
N SER A 306 17.93 -16.65 8.23
CA SER A 306 19.09 -17.53 8.47
C SER A 306 19.20 -18.00 9.93
N ALA A 307 18.74 -17.21 10.91
CA ALA A 307 18.68 -17.62 12.31
C ALA A 307 17.56 -18.64 12.57
N PHE A 308 16.44 -18.58 11.85
CA PHE A 308 15.39 -19.62 11.90
C PHE A 308 15.75 -20.88 11.09
N ASP A 309 16.52 -20.74 10.00
CA ASP A 309 17.11 -21.89 9.31
C ASP A 309 18.15 -22.60 10.21
N ASN A 310 18.94 -21.84 10.99
CA ASN A 310 19.81 -22.40 12.03
C ASN A 310 19.00 -23.05 13.17
N PHE A 311 17.92 -22.41 13.62
CA PHE A 311 17.02 -22.96 14.64
C PHE A 311 16.44 -24.31 14.19
N LYS A 312 15.97 -24.41 12.94
CA LYS A 312 15.48 -25.64 12.31
C LYS A 312 16.47 -26.79 12.47
N GLU A 313 17.73 -26.61 12.04
CA GLU A 313 18.73 -27.69 12.13
C GLU A 313 19.16 -27.98 13.59
N VAL A 314 19.30 -26.94 14.43
CA VAL A 314 19.81 -27.08 15.80
C VAL A 314 18.77 -27.63 16.78
N VAL A 315 17.47 -27.48 16.47
CA VAL A 315 16.34 -28.04 17.23
C VAL A 315 15.84 -29.35 16.61
N GLY A 316 15.98 -29.53 15.30
CA GLY A 316 15.45 -30.67 14.55
C GLY A 316 14.02 -30.47 14.04
N GLU A 317 13.64 -29.24 13.66
CA GLU A 317 12.32 -28.97 13.11
C GLU A 317 12.15 -29.59 11.70
N PRO A 318 10.96 -30.13 11.34
CA PRO A 318 10.71 -30.65 9.99
C PRO A 318 10.65 -29.53 8.94
N ARG A 319 10.22 -28.33 9.35
CA ARG A 319 10.16 -27.07 8.59
C ARG A 319 10.47 -25.93 9.56
N ARG A 320 11.06 -24.85 9.09
CA ARG A 320 11.31 -23.66 9.92
C ARG A 320 10.01 -23.10 10.50
N PHE A 321 10.09 -22.49 11.67
CA PHE A 321 8.95 -21.95 12.45
C PHE A 321 7.96 -23.01 12.99
N HIS A 322 8.20 -24.31 12.82
CA HIS A 322 7.26 -25.36 13.26
C HIS A 322 6.98 -25.30 14.77
N THR A 323 8.03 -25.22 15.60
CA THR A 323 7.91 -25.12 17.06
C THR A 323 7.45 -23.74 17.51
N LEU A 324 7.65 -22.67 16.71
CA LEU A 324 7.00 -21.38 16.95
C LEU A 324 5.47 -21.49 16.82
N MET A 325 4.99 -22.15 15.75
CA MET A 325 3.56 -22.39 15.54
C MET A 325 2.99 -23.37 16.56
N GLU A 326 3.73 -24.42 16.93
CA GLU A 326 3.35 -25.32 18.03
C GLU A 326 3.11 -24.54 19.33
N TYR A 327 4.00 -23.62 19.71
CA TYR A 327 3.83 -22.78 20.90
C TYR A 327 2.69 -21.76 20.79
N PHE A 328 2.37 -21.28 19.58
CA PHE A 328 1.29 -20.31 19.33
C PHE A 328 -0.09 -20.97 19.31
N MET A 329 -0.19 -22.18 18.74
CA MET A 329 -1.43 -22.94 18.56
C MET A 329 -1.80 -23.81 19.77
N ASN A 330 -0.80 -24.42 20.42
CA ASN A 330 -0.98 -25.41 21.49
C ASN A 330 -0.44 -24.86 22.82
N TYR A 331 -1.03 -23.78 23.33
CA TYR A 331 -0.65 -23.23 24.64
C TYR A 331 -1.31 -24.01 25.80
N ASP A 332 -0.54 -24.30 26.86
CA ASP A 332 -1.09 -24.79 28.14
C ASP A 332 -1.83 -23.69 28.93
N THR A 333 -1.61 -22.42 28.58
CA THR A 333 -2.13 -21.25 29.31
C THR A 333 -2.23 -20.05 28.37
N PHE A 334 -3.39 -19.41 28.33
CA PHE A 334 -3.64 -18.22 27.52
C PHE A 334 -2.80 -17.04 28.02
N HIS A 335 -1.95 -16.46 27.16
CA HIS A 335 -1.00 -15.40 27.53
C HIS A 335 -0.94 -14.33 26.46
N ILE A 336 -1.84 -13.35 26.54
CA ILE A 336 -2.09 -12.31 25.52
C ILE A 336 -0.79 -11.66 25.02
N GLU A 337 0.11 -11.22 25.91
CA GLU A 337 1.39 -10.58 25.54
C GLU A 337 2.23 -11.44 24.57
N PHE A 338 2.22 -12.77 24.75
CA PHE A 338 2.96 -13.68 23.89
C PHE A 338 2.24 -13.90 22.56
N MET A 339 0.91 -14.00 22.56
CA MET A 339 0.12 -14.16 21.34
C MET A 339 0.21 -12.90 20.46
N VAL A 340 0.15 -11.71 21.06
CA VAL A 340 0.36 -10.42 20.38
C VAL A 340 1.78 -10.33 19.81
N ALA A 341 2.82 -10.62 20.60
CA ALA A 341 4.20 -10.59 20.13
C ALA A 341 4.49 -11.63 19.03
N CYS A 342 3.88 -12.82 19.11
CA CYS A 342 3.99 -13.86 18.09
C CYS A 342 3.29 -13.46 16.79
N MET A 343 2.05 -12.97 16.87
CA MET A 343 1.31 -12.53 15.69
C MET A 343 1.98 -11.32 15.03
N GLN A 344 2.45 -10.36 15.83
CA GLN A 344 3.22 -9.22 15.34
C GLN A 344 4.53 -9.65 14.66
N PHE A 345 5.24 -10.66 15.19
CA PHE A 345 6.43 -11.23 14.54
C PHE A 345 6.09 -11.89 13.20
N VAL A 346 5.00 -12.67 13.12
CA VAL A 346 4.54 -13.29 11.86
C VAL A 346 4.16 -12.22 10.82
N ASN A 347 3.40 -11.20 11.22
CA ASN A 347 3.05 -10.06 10.36
C ASN A 347 4.30 -9.40 9.76
N ILE A 348 5.33 -9.22 10.58
CA ILE A 348 6.59 -8.61 10.15
C ILE A 348 7.39 -9.55 9.24
N ILE A 349 7.64 -10.82 9.61
CA ILE A 349 8.48 -11.72 8.82
C ILE A 349 7.85 -12.06 7.46
N VAL A 350 6.51 -12.09 7.35
CA VAL A 350 5.81 -12.35 6.08
C VAL A 350 5.65 -11.08 5.24
N HIS A 351 5.10 -9.99 5.80
CA HIS A 351 4.63 -8.87 4.99
C HIS A 351 5.65 -7.74 4.79
N SER A 352 6.78 -7.72 5.50
CA SER A 352 7.79 -6.64 5.35
C SER A 352 8.75 -6.79 4.16
N VAL A 353 8.65 -7.87 3.37
CA VAL A 353 9.54 -8.11 2.22
C VAL A 353 9.16 -7.28 0.99
N GLU A 354 10.18 -6.87 0.22
CA GLU A 354 10.02 -6.04 -0.98
C GLU A 354 9.58 -6.87 -2.22
N ASP A 355 9.93 -8.16 -2.31
CA ASP A 355 9.47 -9.06 -3.39
C ASP A 355 8.15 -9.73 -3.02
N MET A 356 7.12 -9.51 -3.85
CA MET A 356 5.79 -10.06 -3.66
C MET A 356 5.74 -11.58 -3.89
N ASN A 357 6.60 -12.15 -4.74
CA ASN A 357 6.67 -13.61 -4.91
C ASN A 357 7.21 -14.27 -3.63
N PHE A 358 8.25 -13.67 -3.05
CA PHE A 358 8.79 -14.11 -1.76
C PHE A 358 7.81 -13.89 -0.61
N ARG A 359 6.99 -12.82 -0.63
CA ARG A 359 5.87 -12.64 0.33
C ARG A 359 4.85 -13.77 0.25
N VAL A 360 4.40 -14.14 -0.95
CA VAL A 360 3.47 -15.26 -1.17
C VAL A 360 4.09 -16.59 -0.73
N HIS A 361 5.38 -16.81 -1.00
CA HIS A 361 6.09 -18.01 -0.54
C HIS A 361 6.14 -18.11 0.99
N LEU A 362 6.53 -17.03 1.68
CA LEU A 362 6.59 -16.98 3.15
C LEU A 362 5.19 -17.11 3.78
N GLN A 363 4.16 -16.50 3.18
CA GLN A 363 2.77 -16.67 3.59
C GLN A 363 2.35 -18.14 3.50
N TYR A 364 2.64 -18.80 2.37
CA TYR A 364 2.33 -20.21 2.16
C TYR A 364 3.06 -21.15 3.14
N GLU A 365 4.27 -20.82 3.61
CA GLU A 365 4.93 -21.59 4.68
C GLU A 365 4.08 -21.59 5.97
N PHE A 366 3.49 -20.45 6.36
CA PHE A 366 2.62 -20.36 7.53
C PHE A 366 1.24 -21.00 7.29
N THR A 367 0.64 -20.84 6.10
CA THR A 367 -0.55 -21.60 5.66
C THR A 367 -0.31 -23.11 5.80
N ALA A 368 0.84 -23.59 5.32
CA ALA A 368 1.20 -25.00 5.37
C ALA A 368 1.60 -25.49 6.79
N LEU A 369 1.82 -24.57 7.74
CA LEU A 369 1.93 -24.83 9.19
C LEU A 369 0.58 -24.70 9.93
N LYS A 370 -0.52 -24.47 9.19
CA LYS A 370 -1.89 -24.33 9.71
C LYS A 370 -2.16 -23.09 10.57
N LEU A 371 -1.49 -21.98 10.23
CA LEU A 371 -1.82 -20.67 10.80
C LEU A 371 -3.26 -20.24 10.45
N ASP A 372 -3.68 -20.33 9.19
CA ASP A 372 -4.94 -19.73 8.72
C ASP A 372 -6.18 -20.43 9.35
N ASP A 373 -6.19 -21.76 9.38
CA ASP A 373 -7.13 -22.63 10.14
C ASP A 373 -7.23 -22.29 11.64
N TYR A 374 -6.26 -21.53 12.18
CA TYR A 374 -6.20 -21.11 13.58
C TYR A 374 -6.58 -19.64 13.75
N LEU A 375 -6.20 -18.76 12.82
CA LEU A 375 -6.61 -17.35 12.83
C LEU A 375 -8.13 -17.19 12.65
N GLU A 376 -8.77 -18.01 11.82
CA GLU A 376 -10.23 -18.01 11.70
C GLU A 376 -10.92 -18.29 13.05
N ARG A 377 -10.37 -19.23 13.84
CA ARG A 377 -10.86 -19.54 15.19
C ARG A 377 -10.52 -18.44 16.22
N LEU A 378 -9.34 -17.81 16.11
CA LEU A 378 -8.94 -16.71 16.99
C LEU A 378 -9.60 -15.36 16.66
N ARG A 379 -10.26 -15.22 15.50
CA ARG A 379 -10.96 -13.99 15.08
C ARG A 379 -12.00 -13.49 16.09
N PHE A 380 -12.53 -14.39 16.92
CA PHE A 380 -13.51 -14.11 17.98
C PHE A 380 -12.89 -13.95 19.39
N SER A 381 -11.57 -13.76 19.49
CA SER A 381 -10.88 -13.49 20.75
C SER A 381 -11.37 -12.19 21.41
N GLU A 382 -11.52 -12.17 22.74
CA GLU A 382 -11.92 -10.98 23.51
C GLU A 382 -10.83 -9.88 23.59
N SER A 383 -9.60 -10.17 23.15
CA SER A 383 -8.47 -9.23 23.26
C SER A 383 -8.36 -8.31 22.03
N GLU A 384 -8.66 -7.02 22.22
CA GLU A 384 -8.53 -5.97 21.20
C GLU A 384 -7.12 -5.92 20.58
N ASP A 385 -6.06 -5.93 21.41
CA ASP A 385 -4.67 -5.92 20.93
C ASP A 385 -4.34 -7.11 20.00
N LEU A 386 -4.88 -8.29 20.31
CA LEU A 386 -4.70 -9.49 19.49
C LEU A 386 -5.56 -9.45 18.23
N GLN A 387 -6.82 -9.01 18.32
CA GLN A 387 -7.67 -8.79 17.14
C GLN A 387 -6.99 -7.85 16.13
N VAL A 388 -6.37 -6.75 16.60
CA VAL A 388 -5.64 -5.81 15.74
C VAL A 388 -4.49 -6.49 15.00
N GLN A 389 -3.72 -7.39 15.65
CA GLN A 389 -2.67 -8.14 14.94
C GLN A 389 -3.22 -9.19 13.97
N ILE A 390 -4.36 -9.82 14.29
CA ILE A 390 -4.98 -10.83 13.42
C ILE A 390 -5.58 -10.17 12.16
N SER A 391 -6.35 -9.09 12.32
CA SER A 391 -6.88 -8.33 11.18
C SER A 391 -5.75 -7.78 10.32
N ALA A 392 -4.70 -7.21 10.92
CA ALA A 392 -3.55 -6.72 10.17
C ALA A 392 -2.79 -7.79 9.36
N TYR A 393 -2.91 -9.08 9.72
CA TYR A 393 -2.47 -10.20 8.87
C TYR A 393 -3.45 -10.45 7.74
N LEU A 394 -4.73 -10.68 8.07
CA LEU A 394 -5.77 -11.06 7.11
C LEU A 394 -5.98 -9.99 6.03
N ASP A 395 -5.94 -8.71 6.39
CA ASP A 395 -5.98 -7.56 5.47
C ASP A 395 -4.74 -7.47 4.54
N ASN A 396 -3.70 -8.29 4.80
CA ASN A 396 -2.44 -8.36 4.08
C ASN A 396 -2.17 -9.72 3.41
N VAL A 397 -3.10 -10.68 3.51
CA VAL A 397 -3.02 -11.98 2.83
C VAL A 397 -3.19 -11.79 1.32
N PHE A 398 -2.27 -12.34 0.54
CA PHE A 398 -2.39 -12.46 -0.91
C PHE A 398 -3.18 -13.71 -1.29
N ASP A 399 -4.36 -13.52 -1.89
CA ASP A 399 -5.04 -14.57 -2.66
C ASP A 399 -4.66 -14.43 -4.14
N VAL A 400 -3.83 -15.36 -4.63
CA VAL A 400 -3.34 -15.36 -6.02
C VAL A 400 -4.43 -15.82 -7.00
N ALA A 401 -5.42 -16.61 -6.56
CA ALA A 401 -6.51 -17.07 -7.41
C ALA A 401 -7.51 -15.93 -7.65
N ALA A 402 -7.93 -15.24 -6.58
CA ALA A 402 -8.81 -14.06 -6.70
C ALA A 402 -8.16 -12.95 -7.53
N LEU A 403 -6.87 -12.68 -7.34
CA LEU A 403 -6.13 -11.69 -8.16
C LEU A 403 -6.00 -12.09 -9.64
N MET A 404 -6.06 -13.38 -9.97
CA MET A 404 -6.08 -13.86 -11.35
C MET A 404 -7.48 -13.68 -11.97
N GLU A 405 -8.54 -14.06 -11.24
CA GLU A 405 -9.94 -13.86 -11.64
C GLU A 405 -10.29 -12.37 -11.82
N ASP A 406 -9.81 -11.48 -10.94
CA ASP A 406 -9.89 -10.03 -11.09
C ASP A 406 -9.18 -9.53 -12.37
N SER A 407 -8.02 -10.13 -12.71
CA SER A 407 -7.25 -9.74 -13.89
C SER A 407 -7.88 -10.22 -15.20
N GLU A 408 -8.51 -11.40 -15.21
CA GLU A 408 -9.29 -11.92 -16.34
C GLU A 408 -10.57 -11.09 -16.53
N THR A 409 -11.31 -10.84 -15.43
CA THR A 409 -12.50 -9.98 -15.41
C THR A 409 -12.19 -8.56 -15.90
N LYS A 410 -11.05 -7.99 -15.48
CA LYS A 410 -10.58 -6.68 -15.97
C LYS A 410 -10.24 -6.69 -17.45
N THR A 411 -9.68 -7.78 -17.97
CA THR A 411 -9.39 -7.91 -19.42
C THR A 411 -10.68 -7.90 -20.22
N ALA A 412 -11.66 -8.74 -19.86
CA ALA A 412 -12.98 -8.77 -20.51
C ALA A 412 -13.73 -7.42 -20.41
N ALA A 413 -13.59 -6.70 -19.28
CA ALA A 413 -14.15 -5.37 -19.13
C ALA A 413 -13.51 -4.33 -20.07
N LEU A 414 -12.18 -4.42 -20.30
CA LEU A 414 -11.48 -3.56 -21.25
C LEU A 414 -11.84 -3.89 -22.71
N GLU A 415 -12.05 -5.17 -23.04
CA GLU A 415 -12.56 -5.59 -24.35
C GLU A 415 -13.95 -5.01 -24.61
N LYS A 416 -14.88 -5.09 -23.65
CA LYS A 416 -16.22 -4.48 -23.77
C LYS A 416 -16.18 -2.94 -23.81
N VAL A 417 -15.17 -2.29 -23.21
CA VAL A 417 -14.95 -0.84 -23.40
C VAL A 417 -14.51 -0.55 -24.83
N ASN A 418 -13.54 -1.28 -25.39
CA ASN A 418 -13.11 -1.11 -26.78
C ASN A 418 -14.27 -1.35 -27.77
N GLU A 419 -15.08 -2.40 -27.57
CA GLU A 419 -16.30 -2.63 -28.38
C GLU A 419 -17.26 -1.43 -28.33
N LEU A 420 -17.45 -0.80 -27.17
CA LEU A 420 -18.33 0.38 -27.04
C LEU A 420 -17.71 1.64 -27.67
N GLU A 421 -16.38 1.79 -27.63
CA GLU A 421 -15.67 2.87 -28.33
C GLU A 421 -15.78 2.69 -29.86
N GLU A 422 -15.70 1.46 -30.36
CA GLU A 422 -15.96 1.13 -31.77
C GLU A 422 -17.43 1.35 -32.17
N GLU A 423 -18.40 0.86 -31.40
CA GLU A 423 -19.84 1.10 -31.64
C GLU A 423 -20.16 2.62 -31.68
N LEU A 424 -19.53 3.38 -30.78
CA LEU A 424 -19.65 4.84 -30.71
C LEU A 424 -18.98 5.54 -31.90
N GLY A 425 -17.82 5.05 -32.36
CA GLY A 425 -17.18 5.52 -33.60
C GLY A 425 -18.10 5.32 -34.82
N HIS A 426 -18.60 4.11 -35.01
CA HIS A 426 -19.58 3.79 -36.06
C HIS A 426 -20.87 4.62 -35.93
N ALA A 427 -21.29 4.99 -34.72
CA ALA A 427 -22.44 5.88 -34.50
C ALA A 427 -22.16 7.33 -34.96
N HIS A 428 -20.98 7.87 -34.65
CA HIS A 428 -20.56 9.19 -35.13
C HIS A 428 -20.44 9.23 -36.67
N GLU A 429 -19.87 8.21 -37.30
CA GLU A 429 -19.79 8.15 -38.76
C GLU A 429 -21.18 8.11 -39.43
N ARG A 430 -22.12 7.36 -38.87
CA ARG A 430 -23.52 7.30 -39.32
C ARG A 430 -24.23 8.64 -39.16
N LEU A 431 -24.03 9.33 -38.04
CA LEU A 431 -24.57 10.68 -37.82
C LEU A 431 -23.99 11.68 -38.83
N ALA A 432 -22.66 11.72 -38.98
CA ALA A 432 -21.99 12.58 -39.95
C ALA A 432 -22.37 12.27 -41.41
N ALA A 433 -22.81 11.05 -41.73
CA ALA A 433 -23.39 10.71 -43.03
C ALA A 433 -24.80 11.27 -43.21
N LEU A 434 -25.68 11.10 -42.21
CA LEU A 434 -27.04 11.64 -42.22
C LEU A 434 -27.05 13.17 -42.25
N GLU A 435 -26.12 13.83 -41.58
CA GLU A 435 -25.93 15.29 -41.63
C GLU A 435 -25.54 15.75 -43.04
N ARG A 436 -24.58 15.08 -43.70
CA ARG A 436 -24.20 15.38 -45.09
C ARG A 436 -25.37 15.19 -46.06
N ASP A 437 -26.13 14.10 -45.92
CA ASP A 437 -27.32 13.83 -46.73
C ASP A 437 -28.44 14.86 -46.49
N ALA A 438 -28.62 15.33 -45.25
CA ALA A 438 -29.59 16.37 -44.91
C ALA A 438 -29.20 17.72 -45.51
N ILE A 439 -27.92 18.12 -45.39
CA ILE A 439 -27.38 19.35 -46.00
C ILE A 439 -27.54 19.32 -47.52
N ALA A 440 -27.25 18.18 -48.17
CA ALA A 440 -27.45 18.01 -49.61
C ALA A 440 -28.93 18.19 -50.02
N LYS A 441 -29.87 17.60 -49.27
CA LYS A 441 -31.33 17.72 -49.52
C LYS A 441 -31.85 19.14 -49.28
N ILE A 442 -31.29 19.86 -48.30
CA ILE A 442 -31.60 21.28 -48.09
C ILE A 442 -31.13 22.10 -49.30
N ALA A 443 -29.88 21.91 -49.75
CA ALA A 443 -29.34 22.63 -50.90
C ALA A 443 -30.13 22.38 -52.22
N THR A 444 -30.62 21.15 -52.46
CA THR A 444 -31.49 20.88 -53.62
C THR A 444 -32.85 21.55 -53.49
N MET A 445 -33.48 21.51 -52.31
CA MET A 445 -34.76 22.19 -52.04
C MET A 445 -34.64 23.71 -52.16
N GLU A 446 -33.52 24.30 -51.72
CA GLU A 446 -33.24 25.73 -51.88
C GLU A 446 -33.05 26.13 -53.35
N ALA A 447 -32.40 25.28 -54.15
CA ALA A 447 -32.25 25.49 -55.59
C ALA A 447 -33.59 25.39 -56.34
N GLU A 448 -34.43 24.40 -56.02
CA GLU A 448 -35.79 24.26 -56.57
C GLU A 448 -36.67 25.47 -56.18
N LEU A 449 -36.62 25.91 -54.92
CA LEU A 449 -37.32 27.11 -54.46
C LEU A 449 -36.82 28.39 -55.14
N ALA A 450 -35.52 28.48 -55.46
CA ALA A 450 -34.96 29.60 -56.22
C ALA A 450 -35.46 29.59 -57.68
N GLN A 451 -35.49 28.43 -58.34
CA GLN A 451 -36.04 28.28 -59.69
C GLN A 451 -37.53 28.65 -59.74
N VAL A 452 -38.36 28.11 -58.84
CA VAL A 452 -39.80 28.40 -58.80
C VAL A 452 -40.07 29.88 -58.51
N ARG A 453 -39.24 30.55 -57.69
CA ARG A 453 -39.30 32.02 -57.51
C ARG A 453 -38.94 32.76 -58.81
N GLN A 454 -37.92 32.32 -59.53
CA GLN A 454 -37.52 32.91 -60.80
C GLN A 454 -38.61 32.75 -61.87
N GLU A 455 -39.23 31.57 -61.99
CA GLU A 455 -40.35 31.30 -62.89
C GLU A 455 -41.59 32.13 -62.54
N ARG A 456 -41.93 32.22 -61.24
CA ARG A 456 -42.99 33.12 -60.74
C ARG A 456 -42.74 34.57 -61.17
N ASP A 457 -41.51 35.05 -61.05
CA ASP A 457 -41.16 36.44 -61.34
C ASP A 457 -41.12 36.74 -62.84
N GLN A 458 -40.71 35.77 -63.67
CA GLN A 458 -40.88 35.82 -65.13
C GLN A 458 -42.36 35.86 -65.53
N LEU A 459 -43.20 34.99 -64.96
CA LEU A 459 -44.65 34.98 -65.22
C LEU A 459 -45.35 36.25 -64.73
N ALA A 460 -44.90 36.82 -63.61
CA ALA A 460 -45.39 38.11 -63.11
C ALA A 460 -44.99 39.27 -64.04
N GLU A 461 -43.80 39.23 -64.65
CA GLU A 461 -43.34 40.19 -65.65
C GLU A 461 -44.10 40.07 -66.97
N ALA A 462 -44.23 38.87 -67.53
CA ALA A 462 -45.05 38.63 -68.71
C ALA A 462 -46.52 39.06 -68.49
N ARG A 463 -47.07 38.83 -67.29
CA ARG A 463 -48.40 39.34 -66.91
C ARG A 463 -48.45 40.87 -66.80
N ARG A 464 -47.39 41.55 -66.35
CA ARG A 464 -47.32 43.03 -66.39
C ARG A 464 -47.41 43.52 -67.84
N GLN A 465 -46.56 42.98 -68.71
CA GLN A 465 -46.49 43.35 -70.13
C GLN A 465 -47.85 43.16 -70.83
N VAL A 466 -48.49 41.99 -70.69
CA VAL A 466 -49.83 41.74 -71.27
C VAL A 466 -50.91 42.68 -70.68
N VAL A 467 -50.83 43.04 -69.40
CA VAL A 467 -51.76 44.02 -68.80
C VAL A 467 -51.52 45.43 -69.36
N GLU A 468 -50.27 45.82 -69.61
CA GLU A 468 -49.93 47.10 -70.24
C GLU A 468 -50.38 47.15 -71.70
N GLU A 469 -50.14 46.10 -72.49
CA GLU A 469 -50.67 45.93 -73.85
C GLU A 469 -52.21 46.02 -73.88
N VAL A 470 -52.91 45.28 -73.02
CA VAL A 470 -54.37 45.37 -72.92
C VAL A 470 -54.83 46.77 -72.49
N SER A 471 -54.05 47.49 -71.68
CA SER A 471 -54.36 48.87 -71.30
C SER A 471 -54.20 49.86 -72.46
N THR A 472 -53.16 49.71 -73.29
CA THR A 472 -52.92 50.57 -74.46
C THR A 472 -53.91 50.28 -75.58
N LEU A 473 -54.22 49.00 -75.84
CA LEU A 473 -55.27 48.58 -76.77
C LEU A 473 -56.66 49.09 -76.33
N ARG A 474 -56.99 49.05 -75.02
CA ARG A 474 -58.24 49.64 -74.51
C ARG A 474 -58.31 51.15 -74.67
N ARG A 475 -57.21 51.88 -74.44
CA ARG A 475 -57.13 53.33 -74.72
C ARG A 475 -57.35 53.60 -76.21
N ALA A 476 -56.61 52.91 -77.08
CA ALA A 476 -56.75 53.05 -78.54
C ALA A 476 -58.16 52.69 -79.04
N GLN A 477 -58.80 51.65 -78.49
CA GLN A 477 -60.18 51.29 -78.80
C GLN A 477 -61.17 52.36 -78.31
N GLN A 478 -60.97 52.93 -77.13
CA GLN A 478 -61.82 54.01 -76.64
C GLN A 478 -61.66 55.28 -77.47
N ASP A 479 -60.43 55.65 -77.86
CA ASP A 479 -60.18 56.76 -78.76
C ASP A 479 -60.77 56.52 -80.16
N SER A 480 -60.75 55.27 -80.64
CA SER A 480 -61.42 54.88 -81.88
C SER A 480 -62.94 54.98 -81.77
N ARG A 481 -63.54 54.57 -80.64
CA ARG A 481 -64.98 54.73 -80.37
C ARG A 481 -65.38 56.19 -80.22
N ASN A 482 -64.57 57.01 -79.56
CA ASN A 482 -64.78 58.45 -79.44
C ASN A 482 -64.74 59.12 -80.83
N ARG A 483 -63.78 58.75 -81.69
CA ARG A 483 -63.73 59.19 -83.10
C ARG A 483 -64.96 58.69 -83.90
N GLN A 484 -65.35 57.43 -83.74
CA GLN A 484 -66.51 56.86 -84.44
C GLN A 484 -67.81 57.55 -84.02
N SER A 485 -68.05 57.75 -82.73
CA SER A 485 -69.21 58.50 -82.21
C SER A 485 -69.25 59.94 -82.72
N MET A 486 -68.09 60.62 -82.80
CA MET A 486 -67.97 61.96 -83.41
C MET A 486 -68.27 61.97 -84.92
N LEU A 487 -67.95 60.88 -85.63
CA LEU A 487 -68.28 60.72 -87.05
C LEU A 487 -69.76 60.36 -87.25
N GLU A 488 -70.32 59.46 -86.44
CA GLU A 488 -71.73 59.06 -86.47
C GLU A 488 -72.65 60.24 -86.14
N SER A 489 -72.28 61.10 -85.18
CA SER A 489 -72.99 62.36 -84.90
C SER A 489 -73.02 63.28 -86.12
N LYS A 490 -71.91 63.41 -86.85
CA LYS A 490 -71.84 64.19 -88.10
C LYS A 490 -72.61 63.53 -89.25
N VAL A 491 -72.65 62.20 -89.30
CA VAL A 491 -73.44 61.46 -90.30
C VAL A 491 -74.94 61.66 -90.04
N GLN A 492 -75.41 61.58 -88.79
CA GLN A 492 -76.81 61.88 -88.46
C GLN A 492 -77.18 63.33 -88.81
N GLU A 493 -76.30 64.30 -88.50
CA GLU A 493 -76.47 65.70 -88.89
C GLU A 493 -76.66 65.84 -90.41
N LEU A 494 -75.82 65.17 -91.23
CA LEU A 494 -75.92 65.16 -92.70
C LEU A 494 -77.12 64.34 -93.25
N GLU A 495 -77.52 63.26 -92.58
CA GLU A 495 -78.66 62.42 -92.99
C GLU A 495 -80.01 63.11 -92.79
N THR A 496 -80.16 63.96 -91.77
CA THR A 496 -81.39 64.76 -91.59
C THR A 496 -81.62 65.78 -92.69
N LEU A 497 -80.54 66.23 -93.35
CA LEU A 497 -80.58 67.23 -94.44
C LEU A 497 -80.90 66.64 -95.82
N THR A 498 -80.85 65.30 -96.00
CA THR A 498 -80.66 64.71 -97.35
C THR A 498 -81.59 63.52 -97.64
N LYS A 499 -82.91 63.74 -97.76
CA LYS A 499 -83.88 62.67 -98.12
C LYS A 499 -85.08 63.14 -98.97
N SER A 500 -84.85 63.36 -100.27
CA SER A 500 -85.90 63.41 -101.29
C SER A 500 -85.47 62.77 -102.62
N LEU A 501 -86.19 61.70 -103.00
CA LEU A 501 -86.10 60.89 -104.23
C LEU A 501 -84.82 60.03 -104.48
N PRO A 502 -84.90 58.94 -105.29
CA PRO A 502 -84.00 57.78 -105.15
C PRO A 502 -83.55 57.10 -106.49
N ARG A 503 -83.12 55.82 -106.39
CA ARG A 503 -82.69 54.85 -107.45
C ARG A 503 -81.21 54.98 -107.88
N GLY A 504 -80.48 53.90 -108.17
CA GLY A 504 -80.82 52.46 -108.13
C GLY A 504 -79.70 51.53 -108.66
N ALA A 505 -80.05 50.25 -108.92
CA ALA A 505 -79.45 49.19 -109.76
C ALA A 505 -78.20 49.48 -110.64
N SER A 506 -77.33 48.52 -111.04
CA SER A 506 -77.11 47.07 -110.73
C SER A 506 -75.91 46.53 -111.58
N MET A 507 -75.61 45.21 -111.51
CA MET A 507 -74.87 44.34 -112.46
C MET A 507 -73.33 44.21 -112.44
N GLY A 508 -72.87 42.97 -112.71
CA GLY A 508 -71.52 42.63 -113.21
C GLY A 508 -70.54 41.97 -112.21
N ALA A 509 -69.72 40.98 -112.61
CA ALA A 509 -69.99 39.56 -112.95
C ALA A 509 -68.73 38.88 -113.58
N ILE A 510 -68.63 37.54 -113.44
CA ILE A 510 -67.81 36.54 -114.18
C ILE A 510 -66.25 36.47 -114.05
N SER A 511 -65.75 35.23 -113.80
CA SER A 511 -64.47 34.60 -114.26
C SER A 511 -63.08 35.07 -113.75
N SER A 512 -62.00 34.24 -113.74
CA SER A 512 -61.81 32.76 -113.81
C SER A 512 -60.32 32.36 -113.59
N HIS A 513 -60.00 31.05 -113.67
CA HIS A 513 -58.66 30.40 -113.57
C HIS A 513 -57.94 30.46 -112.20
N ALA A 514 -57.39 29.40 -111.60
CA ALA A 514 -57.09 27.99 -111.96
C ALA A 514 -55.83 27.67 -112.79
N LEU A 515 -54.84 27.02 -112.15
CA LEU A 515 -53.97 25.96 -112.68
C LEU A 515 -53.28 25.19 -111.52
N CYS A 516 -52.56 24.09 -111.81
CA CYS A 516 -52.22 23.05 -110.83
C CYS A 516 -50.87 22.30 -111.10
N ASN A 517 -50.62 21.25 -110.29
CA ASN A 517 -49.55 20.21 -110.35
C ASN A 517 -48.15 20.50 -109.76
N GLY A 518 -47.55 19.46 -109.12
CA GLY A 518 -46.11 19.36 -108.84
C GLY A 518 -45.67 18.66 -107.53
N THR A 519 -45.75 17.33 -107.42
CA THR A 519 -44.94 16.52 -106.46
C THR A 519 -43.53 16.26 -107.04
N HIS A 520 -42.45 15.88 -106.33
CA HIS A 520 -42.28 14.96 -105.18
C HIS A 520 -40.95 15.22 -104.40
N ASN A 521 -40.86 14.66 -103.18
CA ASN A 521 -39.67 14.17 -102.42
C ASN A 521 -38.32 14.94 -102.39
N GLY A 522 -37.80 15.18 -101.17
CA GLY A 522 -36.38 15.46 -100.89
C GLY A 522 -36.14 16.02 -99.48
N HIS A 523 -35.05 15.62 -98.79
CA HIS A 523 -34.70 16.10 -97.45
C HIS A 523 -33.44 16.99 -97.43
N SER A 524 -33.25 17.70 -96.31
CA SER A 524 -32.01 18.35 -95.82
C SER A 524 -31.66 19.77 -96.35
N PRO A 525 -30.92 20.59 -95.56
CA PRO A 525 -31.25 22.02 -95.42
C PRO A 525 -30.06 23.01 -95.54
N SER A 526 -30.22 24.24 -94.99
CA SER A 526 -29.28 25.39 -95.01
C SER A 526 -29.25 26.14 -96.37
N PRO A 527 -28.69 27.39 -96.53
CA PRO A 527 -27.65 28.07 -95.74
C PRO A 527 -27.92 29.63 -95.52
N PRO A 528 -26.95 30.61 -95.52
CA PRO A 528 -26.76 31.53 -94.36
C PRO A 528 -26.64 33.09 -94.57
N PRO A 529 -25.46 33.79 -94.45
CA PRO A 529 -25.20 34.90 -93.50
C PRO A 529 -24.89 36.26 -94.23
N PRO A 530 -24.22 37.32 -93.67
CA PRO A 530 -23.61 37.61 -92.35
C PRO A 530 -24.13 38.92 -91.69
N ALA A 531 -23.55 39.59 -90.68
CA ALA A 531 -22.27 39.50 -89.92
C ALA A 531 -22.54 39.93 -88.43
N GLY A 532 -21.62 40.29 -87.51
CA GLY A 532 -20.15 40.45 -87.43
C GLY A 532 -19.82 41.60 -86.44
N GLN A 533 -18.74 41.70 -85.65
CA GLN A 533 -17.50 40.94 -85.33
C GLN A 533 -17.04 41.47 -83.94
N ARG A 534 -16.23 40.90 -83.01
CA ARG A 534 -15.46 39.66 -82.68
C ARG A 534 -15.25 39.76 -81.11
N ARG A 535 -14.43 39.05 -80.30
CA ARG A 535 -13.38 37.99 -80.31
C ARG A 535 -13.30 37.47 -78.83
N GLY A 536 -12.80 36.30 -78.45
CA GLY A 536 -12.50 35.06 -79.18
C GLY A 536 -11.41 34.19 -78.52
N GLU A 537 -11.77 32.93 -78.17
CA GLU A 537 -10.95 31.69 -78.15
C GLU A 537 -9.72 31.55 -77.22
N PRO A 538 -9.12 30.33 -77.04
CA PRO A 538 -9.42 28.99 -77.63
C PRO A 538 -9.65 27.85 -76.60
N ALA A 539 -9.61 26.58 -77.05
CA ALA A 539 -10.03 25.36 -76.32
C ALA A 539 -8.88 24.37 -75.94
N ARG A 540 -9.26 23.21 -75.34
CA ARG A 540 -8.37 22.07 -74.94
C ARG A 540 -7.86 21.27 -76.16
N PRO A 541 -6.72 20.54 -76.04
CA PRO A 541 -6.77 19.08 -75.77
C PRO A 541 -5.61 18.50 -74.91
N LEU A 542 -5.67 17.19 -74.64
CA LEU A 542 -4.58 16.29 -74.18
C LEU A 542 -3.88 15.66 -75.42
N PRO A 543 -2.70 14.97 -75.36
CA PRO A 543 -2.08 14.30 -74.21
C PRO A 543 -0.53 14.32 -74.05
N GLY A 544 -0.03 13.81 -72.91
CA GLY A 544 1.16 12.95 -72.82
C GLY A 544 2.57 13.56 -72.68
N GLY A 545 3.40 12.96 -71.79
CA GLY A 545 4.87 12.92 -71.99
C GLY A 545 5.81 13.62 -70.98
N GLY A 546 5.94 13.09 -69.76
CA GLY A 546 7.20 13.03 -68.96
C GLY A 546 8.01 14.30 -68.59
N GLY A 547 8.29 14.48 -67.30
CA GLY A 547 9.29 15.45 -66.79
C GLY A 547 9.23 15.63 -65.27
N CYS A 548 10.38 15.65 -64.58
CA CYS A 548 10.44 15.59 -63.11
C CYS A 548 10.42 16.95 -62.38
N ALA A 549 9.72 16.96 -61.23
CA ALA A 549 9.97 17.76 -60.01
C ALA A 549 9.83 19.31 -60.07
N PRO A 550 9.74 20.01 -58.91
CA PRO A 550 9.49 19.54 -57.53
C PRO A 550 8.09 19.92 -57.01
N ALA A 551 7.73 19.52 -55.79
CA ALA A 551 6.41 19.78 -55.19
C ALA A 551 6.33 21.14 -54.44
N PRO A 552 5.18 21.85 -54.50
CA PRO A 552 4.86 22.93 -53.57
C PRO A 552 4.42 22.38 -52.20
N ALA A 553 4.59 23.17 -51.14
CA ALA A 553 4.35 22.76 -49.76
C ALA A 553 2.85 22.63 -49.39
N PRO A 554 2.49 21.77 -48.41
CA PRO A 554 1.12 21.68 -47.90
C PRO A 554 0.70 22.95 -47.13
N PRO A 555 -0.61 23.25 -47.03
CA PRO A 555 -1.12 24.30 -46.17
C PRO A 555 -0.80 24.01 -44.69
N PRO A 556 -0.71 25.06 -43.83
CA PRO A 556 -0.32 24.89 -42.44
C PRO A 556 -1.35 24.07 -41.66
N ALA A 557 -0.87 23.20 -40.79
CA ALA A 557 -1.72 22.47 -39.84
C ALA A 557 -2.46 23.46 -38.92
N ALA A 558 -3.74 23.20 -38.66
CA ALA A 558 -4.47 23.92 -37.63
C ALA A 558 -3.77 23.74 -36.27
N PRO A 559 -3.71 24.78 -35.42
CA PRO A 559 -3.04 24.67 -34.13
C PRO A 559 -3.73 23.61 -33.28
N LEU A 560 -2.93 22.70 -32.72
CA LEU A 560 -3.40 21.75 -31.72
C LEU A 560 -4.06 22.51 -30.55
N PRO A 561 -5.15 22.00 -29.96
CA PRO A 561 -5.68 22.59 -28.73
C PRO A 561 -4.59 22.61 -27.65
N PRO A 562 -4.53 23.66 -26.83
CA PRO A 562 -3.51 23.75 -25.79
C PRO A 562 -3.64 22.54 -24.84
N PRO A 563 -2.52 21.96 -24.37
CA PRO A 563 -2.59 20.89 -23.39
C PRO A 563 -3.35 21.37 -22.14
N PRO A 564 -4.10 20.49 -21.45
CA PRO A 564 -4.75 20.85 -20.21
C PRO A 564 -3.71 21.42 -19.23
N PRO A 565 -4.06 22.44 -18.43
CA PRO A 565 -3.11 23.06 -17.52
C PRO A 565 -2.52 21.99 -16.60
N PRO A 566 -1.20 22.02 -16.32
CA PRO A 566 -0.59 21.07 -15.42
C PRO A 566 -1.33 21.13 -14.09
N ALA A 567 -1.80 19.98 -13.60
CA ALA A 567 -2.48 19.90 -12.31
C ALA A 567 -1.61 20.63 -11.26
N PRO A 568 -2.19 21.49 -10.41
CA PRO A 568 -1.43 22.22 -9.40
C PRO A 568 -0.62 21.18 -8.61
N PRO A 569 0.68 21.43 -8.36
CA PRO A 569 1.55 20.42 -7.79
C PRO A 569 0.89 19.89 -6.53
N ARG A 570 0.58 18.59 -6.51
CA ARG A 570 0.06 17.94 -5.30
C ARG A 570 1.07 18.26 -4.22
N ALA A 571 0.70 19.17 -3.31
CA ALA A 571 1.49 19.45 -2.14
C ALA A 571 1.82 18.09 -1.51
N ALA A 572 3.07 17.92 -1.06
CA ALA A 572 3.49 16.69 -0.41
C ALA A 572 2.82 16.61 0.97
N VAL A 573 1.51 16.35 0.96
CA VAL A 573 0.72 15.84 2.07
C VAL A 573 1.29 14.47 2.35
N ARG A 574 2.39 14.48 3.09
CA ARG A 574 2.81 13.35 3.92
C ARG A 574 1.53 12.89 4.61
N ALA A 575 1.18 11.63 4.44
CA ALA A 575 0.06 11.05 5.17
C ALA A 575 0.42 11.04 6.66
N ALA A 576 0.16 12.15 7.33
CA ALA A 576 -0.06 12.17 8.76
C ALA A 576 -1.26 11.24 8.99
N ALA A 577 -1.09 10.24 9.85
CA ALA A 577 -2.20 9.38 10.24
C ALA A 577 -3.37 10.26 10.73
N PRO A 578 -4.63 9.87 10.47
CA PRO A 578 -5.77 10.63 10.96
C PRO A 578 -5.64 10.81 12.47
N PRO A 579 -5.94 12.00 13.03
CA PRO A 579 -5.88 12.21 14.46
C PRO A 579 -6.83 11.24 15.15
N LEU A 580 -6.35 10.59 16.22
CA LEU A 580 -7.16 9.66 17.01
C LEU A 580 -8.45 10.36 17.47
N PRO A 581 -9.62 9.69 17.36
CA PRO A 581 -10.87 10.28 17.83
C PRO A 581 -10.79 10.57 19.33
N PRO A 582 -11.37 11.69 19.81
CA PRO A 582 -11.34 12.03 21.23
C PRO A 582 -12.06 10.93 22.04
N PRO A 583 -11.53 10.54 23.22
CA PRO A 583 -12.08 9.44 24.01
C PRO A 583 -13.52 9.74 24.43
N LEU A 584 -14.44 8.84 24.08
CA LEU A 584 -15.85 8.97 24.44
C LEU A 584 -16.03 8.97 25.97
N PRO A 585 -16.93 9.80 26.53
CA PRO A 585 -17.14 9.89 27.96
C PRO A 585 -17.67 8.57 28.52
N ARG A 586 -16.94 7.98 29.47
CA ARG A 586 -17.29 6.72 30.11
C ARG A 586 -18.63 6.85 30.85
N ARG A 587 -19.64 6.07 30.45
CA ARG A 587 -20.86 5.91 31.26
C ARG A 587 -20.52 5.21 32.58
N PRO A 588 -21.12 5.62 33.72
CA PRO A 588 -20.95 4.91 34.98
C PRO A 588 -21.55 3.50 34.88
N ARG A 589 -20.94 2.53 35.58
CA ARG A 589 -21.55 1.20 35.76
C ARG A 589 -22.68 1.29 36.79
N PRO A 590 -23.74 0.46 36.68
CA PRO A 590 -24.67 0.25 37.79
C PRO A 590 -23.93 -0.40 38.99
N ALA A 591 -24.52 -0.24 40.18
CA ALA A 591 -24.03 -0.79 41.44
C ALA A 591 -24.36 -2.28 41.60
#